data_AF-A0A1Y2PFE8-F1
#
_entry.id   AF-A0A1Y2PFE8-F1
#
_cell.length_a   1.000
_cell.length_b   1.000
_cell.length_c   1.000
_cell.angle_alpha   90.00
_cell.angle_beta   90.00
_cell.angle_gamma   90.00
#
_symmetry.space_group_name_H-M   'P 1'
#
loop_
_entity.id
_entity.type
_entity.pdbx_description
1 polymer ?
#
loop_
_entity_poly.entity_id
_entity_poly.type
_entity_poly.pdbx_seq_one_letter_code
_entity_poly.pdbx_strand_id
1 'polypeptide(L)'
;MNVKVLFLVIGFAFSGIAYSQTPKVDKRQNKQRTRIVNGVKSGELTAKETKQLAQQQSNIRKMERKAKRDGVVTKKEKVKLQKAQNKASRNIKRKKNNNRSR
;
A
#
# COMPACT_ATOMS: atom_id res chain seq x y z
N MET A 1 -4.29 -31.39 55.64
CA MET A 1 -5.45 -30.51 55.34
C MET A 1 -5.16 -29.76 54.06
N ASN A 2 -6.08 -29.86 53.09
CA ASN A 2 -5.93 -29.44 51.71
C ASN A 2 -6.19 -27.93 51.56
N VAL A 3 -5.23 -27.16 51.05
CA VAL A 3 -5.48 -25.78 50.61
C VAL A 3 -5.67 -25.80 49.09
N LYS A 4 -6.89 -25.47 48.68
CA LYS A 4 -7.39 -25.51 47.31
C LYS A 4 -6.71 -24.42 46.47
N VAL A 5 -6.09 -24.82 45.36
CA VAL A 5 -5.50 -23.91 44.36
C VAL A 5 -6.64 -23.11 43.71
N LEU A 6 -6.65 -21.80 43.95
CA LEU A 6 -7.60 -20.87 43.33
C LEU A 6 -7.02 -20.43 41.97
N PHE A 7 -7.45 -21.08 40.89
CA PHE A 7 -7.14 -20.65 39.52
C PHE A 7 -7.98 -19.41 39.18
N LEU A 8 -7.33 -18.25 39.14
CA LEU A 8 -7.93 -17.01 38.63
C LEU A 8 -7.77 -17.00 37.10
N VAL A 9 -8.80 -17.50 36.39
CA VAL A 9 -8.88 -17.44 34.93
C VAL A 9 -9.26 -16.02 34.51
N ILE A 10 -8.27 -15.18 34.22
CA ILE A 10 -8.51 -13.91 33.51
C ILE A 10 -8.76 -14.26 32.04
N GLY A 11 -10.03 -14.25 31.66
CA GLY A 11 -10.45 -14.39 30.26
C GLY A 11 -9.96 -13.20 29.43
N PHE A 12 -8.79 -13.34 28.80
CA PHE A 12 -8.38 -12.44 27.72
C PHE A 12 -9.23 -12.78 26.48
N ALA A 13 -10.34 -12.06 26.30
CA ALA A 13 -11.06 -12.06 25.03
C ALA A 13 -10.13 -11.46 23.96
N PHE A 14 -9.43 -12.32 23.23
CA PHE A 14 -8.62 -11.94 22.07
C PHE A 14 -9.61 -11.54 20.96
N SER A 15 -10.02 -10.27 20.94
CA SER A 15 -10.73 -9.72 19.80
C SER A 15 -9.81 -9.81 18.61
N GLY A 16 -10.05 -10.79 17.74
CA GLY A 16 -9.26 -11.00 16.53
C GLY A 16 -9.26 -9.73 15.70
N ILE A 17 -8.13 -9.03 15.67
CA ILE A 17 -7.93 -7.90 14.77
C ILE A 17 -7.95 -8.48 13.35
N ALA A 18 -9.08 -8.35 12.67
CA ALA A 18 -9.20 -8.70 11.27
C ALA A 18 -8.32 -7.72 10.47
N TYR A 19 -7.10 -8.14 10.13
CA TYR A 19 -6.26 -7.39 9.19
C TYR A 19 -6.94 -7.40 7.83
N SER A 20 -7.48 -6.26 7.40
CA SER A 20 -8.07 -6.14 6.07
C SER A 20 -6.97 -6.20 5.01
N GLN A 21 -6.73 -7.38 4.46
CA GLN A 21 -5.66 -7.60 3.47
C GLN A 21 -6.01 -7.01 2.10
N THR A 22 -5.03 -6.45 1.40
CA THR A 22 -5.17 -5.92 0.03
C THR A 22 -4.11 -6.47 -0.94
N PRO A 23 -3.92 -7.80 -1.04
CA PRO A 23 -2.75 -8.39 -1.70
C PRO A 23 -2.56 -7.97 -3.17
N LYS A 24 -3.67 -7.73 -3.89
CA LYS A 24 -3.63 -7.21 -5.27
C LYS A 24 -3.09 -5.77 -5.34
N VAL A 25 -3.45 -4.91 -4.39
CA VAL A 25 -2.96 -3.52 -4.31
C VAL A 25 -1.47 -3.54 -4.00
N ASP A 26 -1.06 -4.36 -3.04
CA ASP A 26 0.32 -4.46 -2.55
C ASP A 26 1.25 -4.95 -3.66
N LYS A 27 0.86 -6.02 -4.37
CA LYS A 27 1.57 -6.52 -5.57
C LYS A 27 1.73 -5.44 -6.65
N ARG A 28 0.71 -4.60 -6.86
CA ARG A 28 0.78 -3.50 -7.83
C ARG A 28 1.72 -2.38 -7.37
N GLN A 29 1.70 -1.99 -6.10
CA GLN A 29 2.64 -1.00 -5.56
C GLN A 29 4.08 -1.49 -5.70
N ASN A 30 4.35 -2.77 -5.43
CA ASN A 30 5.68 -3.34 -5.57
C ASN A 30 6.16 -3.25 -7.04
N LYS A 31 5.34 -3.73 -7.99
CA LYS A 31 5.65 -3.62 -9.43
C LYS A 31 5.90 -2.16 -9.87
N GLN A 32 5.12 -1.21 -9.35
CA GLN A 32 5.29 0.20 -9.67
C GLN A 32 6.59 0.77 -9.08
N ARG A 33 6.95 0.39 -7.85
CA ARG A 33 8.24 0.73 -7.23
C ARG A 33 9.40 0.20 -8.09
N THR A 34 9.35 -1.06 -8.52
CA THR A 34 10.38 -1.64 -9.41
C THR A 34 10.51 -0.84 -10.71
N ARG A 35 9.39 -0.46 -11.35
CA ARG A 35 9.43 0.36 -12.57
C ARG A 35 10.04 1.74 -12.35
N ILE A 36 9.80 2.36 -11.19
CA ILE A 36 10.41 3.65 -10.82
C ILE A 36 11.92 3.46 -10.61
N VAL A 37 12.33 2.45 -9.83
CA VAL A 37 13.75 2.15 -9.60
C VAL A 37 14.49 1.87 -10.89
N ASN A 38 13.90 1.06 -11.79
CA ASN A 38 14.49 0.79 -13.09
C ASN A 38 14.60 2.05 -13.94
N GLY A 39 13.59 2.91 -13.93
CA GLY A 39 13.63 4.20 -14.64
C GLY A 39 14.70 5.15 -14.10
N VAL A 40 14.98 5.11 -12.78
CA VAL A 40 16.11 5.86 -12.19
C VAL A 40 17.44 5.27 -12.67
N LYS A 41 17.61 3.94 -12.58
CA LYS A 41 18.84 3.25 -12.97
C LYS A 41 19.18 3.41 -14.46
N SER A 42 18.17 3.38 -15.32
CA SER A 42 18.32 3.56 -16.78
C SER A 42 18.38 5.04 -17.20
N GLY A 43 18.29 5.97 -16.24
CA GLY A 43 18.15 7.41 -16.50
C GLY A 43 16.84 7.80 -17.20
N GLU A 44 15.87 6.91 -17.42
CA GLU A 44 14.56 7.28 -18.01
C GLU A 44 13.74 8.22 -17.10
N LEU A 45 14.12 8.38 -15.83
CA LEU A 45 13.45 9.25 -14.87
C LEU A 45 14.43 10.21 -14.22
N THR A 46 14.12 11.51 -14.29
CA THR A 46 14.85 12.53 -13.54
C THR A 46 14.55 12.45 -12.04
N ALA A 47 15.40 13.07 -11.20
CA ALA A 47 15.17 13.15 -9.75
C ALA A 47 13.82 13.81 -9.40
N LYS A 48 13.47 14.90 -10.11
CA LYS A 48 12.20 15.62 -9.93
C LYS A 48 10.99 14.73 -10.23
N GLU A 49 11.06 13.92 -11.28
CA GLU A 49 9.98 13.01 -11.67
C GLU A 49 9.87 11.82 -10.74
N THR A 50 10.99 11.29 -10.29
CA THR A 50 11.06 10.26 -9.27
C THR A 50 10.39 10.73 -7.98
N LYS A 51 10.66 11.96 -7.53
CA LYS A 51 9.99 12.57 -6.37
C LYS A 51 8.47 12.67 -6.57
N GLN A 52 8.01 13.09 -7.74
CA GLN A 52 6.58 13.15 -8.06
C GLN A 52 5.92 11.76 -8.03
N LEU A 53 6.57 10.75 -8.61
CA LEU A 53 6.06 9.38 -8.64
C LEU A 53 6.06 8.75 -7.24
N ALA A 54 7.09 9.00 -6.43
CA ALA A 54 7.17 8.56 -5.04
C ALA A 54 6.05 9.17 -4.19
N GLN A 55 5.74 10.46 -4.38
CA GLN A 55 4.62 11.11 -3.71
C GLN A 55 3.28 10.45 -4.08
N GLN A 56 3.09 10.09 -5.35
CA GLN A 56 1.88 9.37 -5.79
C GLN A 56 1.77 8.00 -5.11
N GLN A 57 2.88 7.24 -5.01
CA GLN A 57 2.90 5.96 -4.28
C GLN A 57 2.56 6.16 -2.80
N SER A 58 3.11 7.19 -2.16
CA SER A 58 2.83 7.52 -0.75
C SER A 58 1.36 7.84 -0.52
N ASN A 59 0.74 8.62 -1.42
CA ASN A 59 -0.69 8.93 -1.36
C ASN A 59 -1.55 7.68 -1.50
N ILE A 60 -1.17 6.72 -2.36
CA ILE A 60 -1.89 5.45 -2.49
C ILE A 60 -1.77 4.62 -1.21
N ARG A 61 -0.59 4.54 -0.59
CA ARG A 61 -0.42 3.88 0.72
C ARG A 61 -1.25 4.54 1.82
N LYS A 62 -1.40 5.87 1.81
CA LYS A 62 -2.29 6.58 2.75
C LYS A 62 -3.76 6.20 2.52
N MET A 63 -4.21 6.15 1.27
CA MET A 63 -5.58 5.70 0.94
C MET A 63 -5.82 4.26 1.37
N GLU A 64 -4.85 3.38 1.15
CA GLU A 64 -4.94 1.98 1.54
C GLU A 64 -5.01 1.82 3.06
N ARG A 65 -4.13 2.50 3.81
CA ARG A 65 -4.20 2.51 5.28
C ARG A 65 -5.54 3.03 5.80
N LYS A 66 -6.07 4.10 5.20
CA LYS A 66 -7.40 4.63 5.57
C LYS A 66 -8.50 3.60 5.33
N ALA A 67 -8.45 2.89 4.20
CA ALA A 67 -9.43 1.86 3.88
C ALA A 67 -9.34 0.61 4.78
N LYS A 68 -8.16 0.33 5.36
CA LYS A 68 -7.95 -0.78 6.29
C LYS A 68 -8.32 -0.44 7.75
N ARG A 69 -8.52 0.84 8.07
CA ARG A 69 -8.67 1.32 9.45
C ARG A 69 -9.90 0.74 10.15
N ASP A 70 -11.00 0.63 9.42
CA ASP A 70 -12.29 0.24 9.97
C ASP A 70 -12.47 -1.31 9.93
N GLY A 71 -11.38 -2.06 9.73
CA GLY A 71 -11.36 -3.54 9.75
C GLY A 71 -11.89 -4.22 8.49
N VAL A 72 -12.55 -3.49 7.58
CA VAL A 72 -13.08 -4.02 6.32
C VAL A 72 -12.80 -3.07 5.15
N VAL A 73 -12.19 -3.59 4.07
CA VAL A 73 -12.02 -2.84 2.82
C VAL A 73 -13.21 -3.11 1.89
N THR A 74 -14.07 -2.12 1.74
CA THR A 74 -15.31 -2.19 0.95
C THR A 74 -15.04 -2.27 -0.56
N LYS A 75 -16.05 -2.70 -1.35
CA LYS A 75 -15.98 -2.69 -2.82
C LYS A 75 -15.70 -1.28 -3.37
N LYS A 76 -16.34 -0.25 -2.79
CA LYS A 76 -16.14 1.16 -3.21
C LYS A 76 -14.69 1.62 -2.99
N GLU A 77 -14.08 1.25 -1.87
CA GLU A 77 -12.68 1.55 -1.58
C GLU A 77 -11.71 0.78 -2.49
N LYS A 78 -12.00 -0.50 -2.78
CA LYS A 78 -11.24 -1.28 -3.76
C LYS A 78 -11.24 -0.60 -5.12
N VAL A 79 -12.39 -0.09 -5.58
CA VAL A 79 -12.49 0.67 -6.84
C VAL A 79 -11.69 1.97 -6.80
N LYS A 80 -11.75 2.73 -5.69
CA LYS A 80 -10.94 3.96 -5.52
C LYS A 80 -9.44 3.65 -5.57
N LEU A 81 -8.98 2.64 -4.83
CA LEU A 81 -7.59 2.18 -4.86
C LEU A 81 -7.18 1.72 -6.25
N GLN A 82 -8.02 0.96 -6.95
CA GLN A 82 -7.76 0.49 -8.31
C GLN A 82 -7.62 1.66 -9.30
N LYS A 83 -8.50 2.66 -9.23
CA LYS A 83 -8.42 3.88 -10.06
C LYS A 83 -7.12 4.65 -9.78
N ALA A 84 -6.76 4.82 -8.51
CA ALA A 84 -5.51 5.50 -8.14
C ALA A 84 -4.27 4.76 -8.65
N GLN A 85 -4.24 3.44 -8.51
CA GLN A 85 -3.18 2.58 -9.04
C GLN A 85 -3.08 2.65 -10.58
N ASN A 86 -4.21 2.73 -11.29
CA ASN A 86 -4.22 2.90 -12.74
C ASN A 86 -3.65 4.26 -13.15
N LYS A 87 -4.04 5.33 -12.46
CA LYS A 87 -3.48 6.67 -12.68
C LYS A 87 -1.97 6.69 -12.45
N ALA A 88 -1.49 6.09 -11.36
CA ALA A 88 -0.06 5.97 -11.08
C ALA A 88 0.68 5.19 -12.18
N SER A 89 0.14 4.04 -12.63
CA SER A 89 0.75 3.26 -13.70
C SER A 89 0.89 4.04 -15.02
N ARG A 90 -0.14 4.82 -15.39
CA ARG A 90 -0.12 5.70 -16.57
C ARG A 90 0.92 6.81 -16.42
N ASN A 91 0.99 7.43 -15.24
CA ASN A 91 2.00 8.44 -14.95
C ASN A 91 3.42 7.89 -15.04
N ILE A 92 3.68 6.70 -14.49
CA ILE A 92 5.00 6.05 -14.62
C ILE A 92 5.34 5.81 -16.09
N LYS A 93 4.40 5.27 -16.88
CA LYS A 93 4.62 5.04 -18.33
C LYS A 93 4.93 6.34 -19.05
N ARG A 94 4.11 7.37 -18.81
CA ARG A 94 4.29 8.69 -19.44
C ARG A 94 5.63 9.30 -19.07
N LYS A 95 6.03 9.23 -17.80
CA LYS A 95 7.28 9.82 -17.31
C LYS A 95 8.52 9.10 -17.83
N LYS A 96 8.52 7.77 -17.93
CA LYS A 96 9.64 7.02 -18.53
C LYS A 96 9.84 7.32 -20.02
N ASN A 97 8.78 7.78 -20.71
CA ASN A 97 8.76 7.93 -22.17
C ASN A 97 8.60 9.39 -22.62
N ASN A 98 8.78 10.38 -21.75
CA ASN A 98 8.44 11.76 -22.08
C ASN A 98 9.56 12.54 -22.79
N ASN A 99 10.64 11.88 -23.21
CA ASN A 99 11.79 12.46 -23.91
C ASN A 99 12.34 13.75 -23.27
N ARG A 100 12.03 14.00 -21.99
CA ARG A 100 12.66 15.08 -21.24
C ARG A 100 14.07 14.63 -20.98
N SER A 101 14.96 15.13 -21.85
CA SER A 101 16.40 15.02 -21.84
C SER A 101 16.95 14.61 -20.48
N ARG A 102 17.63 13.46 -20.52
CA ARG A 102 18.65 13.05 -19.56
C ARG A 102 19.76 14.08 -19.53
#